data_AF-A0A1Y4VRT1-F1
#
_entry.id   AF-A0A1Y4VRT1-F1
#
_cell.length_a   1.000
_cell.length_b   1.000
_cell.length_c   1.000
_cell.angle_alpha   90.00
_cell.angle_beta   90.00
_cell.angle_gamma   90.00
#
_symmetry.space_group_name_H-M   'P 1'
#
loop_
_entity.id
_entity.type
_entity.pdbx_description
1 polymer ?
#
loop_
_entity_poly.entity_id
_entity_poly.type
_entity_poly.pdbx_seq_one_letter_code
_entity_poly.pdbx_strand_id
1 'polypeptide(L)'
;MRKVIGIGETILDIIFRGDQPSAAVPGGSVFNGIVSLGRMGINVGFISETGNDRVGNIILQFMRENNIPTDHVNVFPDGKSPVSLAFLNEQSDAEYIFYKDYPKQRLDVLFPKLEEDDIVMVGSYYALNPVLREKVLELLDQAREKKAIIYYDPNFRSSHKNEAMKLAPTIIENLEYADIVRGSLEDFLYMYNMQDIDKIYKDKIKFYCPQFICTAGGQKVALRTNLVNKDYPVEPLQAVSTIGAGDNFNAGLIYGLLKYDVRYRDLNNLNEEIWDKIIQCGKDFAAEVCGSFSNSVSVEFAKKYR
;
A
#
# COMPACT_ATOMS: atom_id res chain seq x y z
N MET A 1 -4.35 -19.91 9.76
CA MET A 1 -4.95 -18.55 9.77
C MET A 1 -4.37 -17.82 8.57
N ARG A 2 -5.20 -17.22 7.72
CA ARG A 2 -4.74 -16.52 6.50
C ARG A 2 -3.72 -15.44 6.88
N LYS A 3 -2.72 -15.24 6.04
CA LYS A 3 -1.74 -14.17 6.23
C LYS A 3 -1.85 -13.12 5.14
N VAL A 4 -1.33 -11.94 5.46
CA VAL A 4 -1.14 -10.85 4.52
C VAL A 4 0.35 -10.70 4.28
N ILE A 5 0.77 -10.80 3.02
CA ILE A 5 2.15 -10.63 2.61
C ILE A 5 2.24 -9.34 1.80
N GLY A 6 2.98 -8.36 2.32
CA GLY A 6 3.32 -7.16 1.57
C GLY A 6 4.70 -7.28 0.92
N ILE A 7 4.86 -6.68 -0.26
CA ILE A 7 6.18 -6.41 -0.86
C ILE A 7 6.30 -4.91 -1.13
N GLY A 8 7.41 -4.30 -0.72
CA GLY A 8 7.57 -2.86 -0.89
C GLY A 8 8.86 -2.31 -0.32
N GLU A 9 9.06 -1.01 -0.50
CA GLU A 9 10.18 -0.30 0.10
C GLU A 9 10.03 -0.16 1.63
N THR A 10 11.16 -0.20 2.33
CA THR A 10 11.30 0.45 3.64
C THR A 10 12.18 1.69 3.49
N ILE A 11 11.82 2.76 4.19
CA ILE A 11 12.55 4.02 4.19
C ILE A 11 12.47 4.66 5.57
N LEU A 12 13.48 5.44 5.97
CA LEU A 12 13.35 6.33 7.12
C LEU A 12 12.98 7.73 6.62
N ASP A 13 11.77 8.17 6.95
CA ASP A 13 11.27 9.50 6.62
C ASP A 13 11.69 10.50 7.70
N ILE A 14 12.54 11.45 7.34
CA ILE A 14 12.97 12.55 8.21
C ILE A 14 12.10 13.77 7.88
N ILE A 15 11.32 14.21 8.85
CA ILE A 15 10.34 15.30 8.69
C ILE A 15 10.98 16.61 9.10
N PHE A 16 10.99 17.59 8.20
CA PHE A 16 11.50 18.93 8.42
C PHE A 16 10.37 19.93 8.64
N ARG A 17 10.54 20.82 9.62
CA ARG A 17 9.68 21.98 9.89
C ARG A 17 10.55 23.21 10.11
N GLY A 18 10.30 24.27 9.34
CA GLY A 18 11.15 25.46 9.35
C GLY A 18 12.62 25.11 9.07
N ASP A 19 12.86 24.25 8.08
CA ASP A 19 14.16 23.73 7.67
C ASP A 19 14.98 23.02 8.77
N GLN A 20 14.33 22.58 9.85
CA GLN A 20 14.95 21.79 10.91
C GLN A 20 14.30 20.41 11.03
N PRO A 21 15.10 19.34 11.26
CA PRO A 21 14.54 18.01 11.48
C PRO A 21 13.73 17.99 12.78
N SER A 22 12.49 17.50 12.68
CA SER A 22 11.51 17.48 13.76
C SER A 22 11.17 16.06 14.22
N ALA A 23 11.20 15.08 13.32
CA ALA A 23 10.97 13.68 13.60
C ALA A 23 11.65 12.80 12.55
N ALA A 24 11.89 11.54 12.90
CA ALA A 24 12.32 10.50 11.96
C ALA A 24 11.50 9.23 12.22
N VAL A 25 10.80 8.73 11.21
CA VAL A 25 9.90 7.59 11.33
C VAL A 25 10.08 6.62 10.17
N PRO A 26 10.11 5.30 10.41
CA PRO A 26 10.04 4.32 9.33
C PRO A 26 8.75 4.47 8.53
N GLY A 27 8.86 4.34 7.21
CA GLY A 27 7.78 4.53 6.25
C GLY A 27 7.95 3.68 4.99
N GLY A 28 7.01 3.87 4.06
CA GLY A 28 6.88 3.13 2.80
C GLY A 28 5.40 2.82 2.53
N SER A 29 4.95 2.85 1.28
CA SER A 29 3.50 2.77 1.01
C SER A 29 2.88 1.46 1.52
N VAL A 30 3.37 0.32 1.02
CA VAL A 30 2.87 -0.99 1.47
C VAL A 30 3.27 -1.24 2.93
N PHE A 31 4.43 -0.74 3.34
CA PHE A 31 4.94 -0.87 4.71
C PHE A 31 3.99 -0.27 5.75
N ASN A 32 3.51 0.96 5.53
CA ASN A 32 2.58 1.66 6.41
C ASN A 32 1.29 0.84 6.63
N GLY A 33 0.77 0.21 5.57
CA GLY A 33 -0.40 -0.65 5.65
C GLY A 33 -0.12 -1.95 6.43
N ILE A 34 1.04 -2.57 6.20
CA ILE A 34 1.46 -3.79 6.93
C ILE A 34 1.69 -3.51 8.42
N VAL A 35 2.23 -2.34 8.78
CA VAL A 35 2.34 -1.88 10.17
C VAL A 35 0.96 -1.80 10.83
N SER A 36 -0.01 -1.19 10.14
CA SER A 36 -1.39 -1.12 10.65
C SER A 36 -2.01 -2.49 10.84
N LEU A 37 -1.83 -3.41 9.89
CA LEU A 37 -2.31 -4.79 10.00
C LEU A 37 -1.62 -5.57 11.15
N GLY A 38 -0.31 -5.37 11.34
CA GLY A 38 0.43 -5.94 12.47
C GLY A 38 -0.05 -5.42 13.83
N ARG A 39 -0.36 -4.11 13.92
CA ARG A 39 -1.03 -3.51 15.10
C ARG A 39 -2.44 -4.07 15.31
N MET A 40 -3.15 -4.39 14.25
CA MET A 40 -4.44 -5.10 14.27
C MET A 40 -4.29 -6.60 14.60
N GLY A 41 -3.07 -7.11 14.78
CA GLY A 41 -2.81 -8.50 15.19
C GLY A 41 -3.07 -9.50 14.08
N ILE A 42 -3.12 -9.03 12.84
CA ILE A 42 -3.17 -9.90 11.66
C ILE A 42 -1.81 -10.57 11.48
N ASN A 43 -1.83 -11.83 11.06
CA ASN A 43 -0.61 -12.54 10.70
C ASN A 43 -0.04 -11.92 9.42
N VAL A 44 1.02 -11.14 9.54
CA VAL A 44 1.63 -10.42 8.42
C VAL A 44 3.04 -10.93 8.11
N GLY A 45 3.41 -10.88 6.83
CA GLY A 45 4.78 -10.98 6.37
C GLY A 45 5.13 -9.77 5.50
N PHE A 46 6.38 -9.32 5.54
CA PHE A 46 6.83 -8.23 4.69
C PHE A 46 8.13 -8.59 3.98
N ILE A 47 8.08 -8.55 2.66
CA ILE A 47 9.22 -8.75 1.77
C ILE A 47 9.79 -7.38 1.45
N SER A 48 11.01 -7.11 1.90
CA SER A 48 11.67 -5.84 1.66
C SER A 48 13.19 -5.97 1.77
N GLU A 49 13.87 -4.85 1.70
CA GLU A 49 15.31 -4.75 1.85
C GLU A 49 15.70 -3.49 2.61
N THR A 50 16.80 -3.58 3.36
CA THR A 50 17.37 -2.46 4.11
C THR A 50 18.88 -2.64 4.27
N GLY A 51 19.59 -1.57 4.61
CA GLY A 51 21.04 -1.63 4.79
C GLY A 51 21.46 -2.22 6.12
N ASN A 52 22.62 -2.86 6.15
CA ASN A 52 23.30 -3.23 7.40
C ASN A 52 23.91 -2.00 8.09
N ASP A 53 23.05 -1.07 8.51
CA ASP A 53 23.42 0.17 9.14
C ASP A 53 22.45 0.56 10.27
N ARG A 54 22.69 1.71 10.90
CA ARG A 54 21.85 2.17 12.02
C ARG A 54 20.41 2.46 11.60
N VAL A 55 20.19 2.93 10.38
CA VAL A 55 18.85 3.21 9.86
C VAL A 55 18.10 1.91 9.62
N GLY A 56 18.74 0.90 9.04
CA GLY A 56 18.15 -0.42 8.85
C GLY A 56 17.79 -1.07 10.18
N ASN A 57 18.65 -0.95 11.19
CA ASN A 57 18.33 -1.42 12.55
C ASN A 57 17.12 -0.70 13.17
N ILE A 58 16.96 0.61 12.96
CA ILE A 58 15.76 1.36 13.40
C ILE A 58 14.50 0.79 12.75
N ILE A 59 14.54 0.55 11.43
CA ILE A 59 13.42 0.00 10.66
C ILE A 59 13.07 -1.41 11.17
N LEU A 60 14.06 -2.29 11.31
CA LEU A 60 13.85 -3.67 11.78
C LEU A 60 13.33 -3.73 13.22
N GLN A 61 13.81 -2.85 14.10
CA GLN A 61 13.27 -2.74 15.46
C GLN A 61 11.81 -2.28 15.44
N PHE A 62 11.50 -1.23 14.67
CA PHE A 62 10.14 -0.74 14.51
C PHE A 62 9.19 -1.82 13.96
N MET A 63 9.64 -2.64 13.00
CA MET A 63 8.85 -3.79 12.52
C MET A 63 8.47 -4.74 13.65
N ARG A 64 9.45 -5.15 14.47
CA ARG A 64 9.22 -6.10 15.58
C ARG A 64 8.31 -5.51 16.66
N GLU A 65 8.46 -4.22 16.98
CA GLU A 65 7.59 -3.51 17.91
C GLU A 65 6.12 -3.46 17.44
N ASN A 66 5.89 -3.56 16.13
CA ASN A 66 4.57 -3.57 15.51
C ASN A 66 4.08 -4.97 15.08
N ASN A 67 4.67 -6.04 15.65
CA ASN A 67 4.33 -7.45 15.38
C ASN A 67 4.56 -7.89 13.93
N ILE A 68 5.55 -7.31 13.25
CA ILE A 68 5.92 -7.69 11.89
C ILE A 68 7.22 -8.50 11.94
N PRO A 69 7.22 -9.78 11.52
CA PRO A 69 8.43 -10.59 11.43
C PRO A 69 9.43 -9.99 10.43
N THR A 70 10.72 -10.13 10.73
CA THR A 70 11.81 -9.57 9.89
C THR A 70 12.55 -10.63 9.07
N ASP A 71 12.07 -11.87 9.07
CA ASP A 71 12.75 -13.03 8.44
C ASP A 71 12.84 -12.92 6.91
N HIS A 72 11.98 -12.09 6.32
CA HIS A 72 11.88 -11.88 4.87
C HIS A 72 12.38 -10.49 4.45
N VAL A 73 13.16 -9.82 5.30
CA VAL A 73 13.84 -8.57 4.97
C VAL A 73 15.28 -8.87 4.60
N ASN A 74 15.65 -8.59 3.35
CA ASN A 74 17.03 -8.67 2.90
C ASN A 74 17.86 -7.55 3.53
N VAL A 75 18.79 -7.90 4.43
CA VAL A 75 19.73 -6.94 5.02
C VAL A 75 21.01 -6.98 4.21
N PHE A 76 21.18 -6.03 3.29
CA PHE A 76 22.33 -6.02 2.40
C PHE A 76 23.60 -5.48 3.09
N PRO A 77 24.77 -6.07 2.84
CA PRO A 77 26.03 -5.66 3.46
C PRO A 77 26.60 -4.37 2.88
N ASP A 78 26.33 -4.10 1.59
CA ASP A 78 26.85 -2.96 0.83
C ASP A 78 25.70 -2.01 0.43
N GLY A 79 25.92 -0.71 0.54
CA GLY A 79 24.93 0.35 0.28
C GLY A 79 24.51 1.10 1.54
N LYS A 80 23.39 1.84 1.46
CA LYS A 80 22.77 2.55 2.60
C LYS A 80 21.26 2.32 2.61
N SER A 81 20.71 2.17 3.81
CA SER A 81 19.27 2.19 4.00
C SER A 81 18.66 3.46 3.40
N PRO A 82 17.52 3.37 2.69
CA PRO A 82 16.88 4.54 2.11
C PRO A 82 16.47 5.56 3.17
N VAL A 83 16.63 6.84 2.84
CA VAL A 83 16.14 7.96 3.65
C VAL A 83 15.35 8.90 2.75
N SER A 84 14.23 9.42 3.25
CA SER A 84 13.53 10.55 2.64
C SER A 84 13.62 11.77 3.55
N LEU A 85 13.73 12.95 2.93
CA LEU A 85 13.58 14.23 3.62
C LEU A 85 12.23 14.80 3.19
N ALA A 86 11.32 14.96 4.14
CA ALA A 86 9.97 15.49 3.92
C ALA A 86 9.90 16.91 4.50
N PHE A 87 9.92 17.92 3.64
CA PHE A 87 9.82 19.33 4.03
C PHE A 87 8.35 19.76 4.06
N LEU A 88 7.82 20.01 5.26
CA LEU A 88 6.43 20.43 5.43
C LEU A 88 6.31 21.95 5.28
N ASN A 89 5.40 22.40 4.41
CA ASN A 89 4.99 23.80 4.32
C ASN A 89 3.98 24.15 5.46
N GLU A 90 3.56 25.42 5.53
CA GLU A 90 2.56 25.87 6.53
C GLU A 90 1.18 25.20 6.40
N GLN A 91 0.88 24.64 5.23
CA GLN A 91 -0.34 23.88 4.93
C GLN A 91 -0.18 22.37 5.17
N SER A 92 0.98 21.93 5.68
CA SER A 92 1.37 20.52 5.87
C SER A 92 1.48 19.70 4.58
N ASP A 93 1.60 20.34 3.42
CA ASP A 93 2.04 19.64 2.20
C ASP A 93 3.54 19.34 2.31
N ALA A 94 3.94 18.18 1.81
CA ALA A 94 5.30 17.68 1.91
C ALA A 94 6.00 17.69 0.56
N GLU A 95 7.15 18.38 0.48
CA GLU A 95 8.13 18.18 -0.59
C GLU A 95 9.10 17.07 -0.18
N TYR A 96 9.29 16.06 -1.05
CA TYR A 96 10.12 14.89 -0.75
C TYR A 96 11.41 14.86 -1.56
N ILE A 97 12.52 14.65 -0.87
CA ILE A 97 13.82 14.33 -1.46
C ILE A 97 14.22 12.92 -1.02
N PHE A 98 14.59 12.06 -1.97
CA PHE A 98 14.93 10.66 -1.69
C PHE A 98 16.42 10.40 -1.87
N TYR A 99 17.05 9.82 -0.84
CA TYR A 99 18.40 9.29 -0.90
C TYR A 99 18.33 7.76 -0.89
N LYS A 100 18.78 7.15 -2.00
CA LYS A 100 18.73 5.71 -2.23
C LYS A 100 20.10 5.26 -2.74
N ASP A 101 20.75 4.39 -1.99
CA ASP A 101 22.05 3.81 -2.33
C ASP A 101 21.96 2.28 -2.19
N TYR A 102 21.39 1.65 -3.21
CA TYR A 102 21.18 0.20 -3.20
C TYR A 102 22.37 -0.53 -3.83
N PRO A 103 22.67 -1.76 -3.38
CA PRO A 103 23.60 -2.64 -4.08
C PRO A 103 23.08 -3.02 -5.47
N LYS A 104 23.96 -3.57 -6.32
CA LYS A 104 23.59 -4.05 -7.66
C LYS A 104 22.59 -5.20 -7.62
N GLN A 105 22.87 -6.21 -6.80
CA GLN A 105 21.95 -7.32 -6.53
C GLN A 105 21.08 -6.94 -5.36
N ARG A 106 19.76 -6.98 -5.56
CA ARG A 106 18.76 -6.53 -4.60
C ARG A 106 17.80 -7.66 -4.27
N LEU A 107 17.18 -7.55 -3.10
CA LEU A 107 16.14 -8.47 -2.62
C LEU A 107 16.52 -9.97 -2.71
N ASP A 108 17.71 -10.31 -2.23
CA ASP A 108 18.18 -11.70 -2.11
C ASP A 108 17.69 -12.31 -0.79
N VAL A 109 16.43 -12.72 -0.78
CA VAL A 109 15.78 -13.29 0.41
C VAL A 109 14.78 -14.36 0.00
N LEU A 110 14.61 -15.37 0.86
CA LEU A 110 13.56 -16.36 0.68
C LEU A 110 12.20 -15.73 0.99
N PHE A 111 11.25 -15.89 0.08
CA PHE A 111 9.89 -15.39 0.28
C PHE A 111 9.13 -16.25 1.31
N PRO A 112 8.19 -15.64 2.06
CA PRO A 112 7.25 -16.40 2.87
C PRO A 112 6.45 -17.34 1.97
N LYS A 113 6.30 -18.60 2.38
CA LYS A 113 5.45 -19.58 1.68
C LYS A 113 4.04 -19.01 1.55
N LEU A 114 3.46 -18.97 0.36
CA LEU A 114 2.05 -18.62 0.15
C LEU A 114 1.13 -19.85 0.28
N GLU A 115 -0.04 -19.64 0.87
CA GLU A 115 -1.12 -20.63 1.00
C GLU A 115 -2.42 -20.10 0.36
N GLU A 116 -3.39 -20.99 0.16
CA GLU A 116 -4.67 -20.62 -0.46
C GLU A 116 -5.40 -19.55 0.36
N ASP A 117 -6.00 -18.59 -0.36
CA ASP A 117 -6.67 -17.41 0.18
C ASP A 117 -5.78 -16.44 0.98
N ASP A 118 -4.46 -16.59 1.03
CA ASP A 118 -3.61 -15.51 1.54
C ASP A 118 -3.82 -14.23 0.73
N ILE A 119 -3.40 -13.08 1.27
CA ILE A 119 -3.53 -11.80 0.58
C ILE A 119 -2.14 -11.26 0.30
N VAL A 120 -1.86 -10.91 -0.96
CA VAL A 120 -0.62 -10.27 -1.38
C VAL A 120 -0.89 -8.79 -1.67
N MET A 121 -0.23 -7.91 -0.93
CA MET A 121 -0.26 -6.47 -1.18
C MET A 121 0.99 -6.07 -1.98
N VAL A 122 0.76 -5.51 -3.16
CA VAL A 122 1.82 -5.03 -4.06
C VAL A 122 1.46 -3.64 -4.58
N GLY A 123 2.45 -2.81 -4.84
CA GLY A 123 2.19 -1.45 -5.26
C GLY A 123 3.40 -0.56 -5.34
N SER A 124 3.11 0.74 -5.45
CA SER A 124 4.10 1.82 -5.52
C SER A 124 5.08 1.67 -6.70
N TYR A 125 6.04 2.59 -6.79
CA TYR A 125 7.16 2.48 -7.72
C TYR A 125 8.00 1.20 -7.48
N TYR A 126 7.95 0.62 -6.28
CA TYR A 126 8.68 -0.61 -5.94
C TYR A 126 8.26 -1.78 -6.84
N ALA A 127 6.96 -1.97 -7.05
CA ALA A 127 6.40 -2.99 -7.95
C ALA A 127 6.71 -2.76 -9.44
N LEU A 128 7.16 -1.55 -9.80
CA LEU A 128 7.51 -1.15 -11.16
C LEU A 128 9.02 -1.16 -11.43
N ASN A 129 9.83 -1.36 -10.38
CA ASN A 129 11.28 -1.25 -10.49
C ASN A 129 11.86 -2.37 -11.36
N PRO A 130 12.56 -2.07 -12.47
CA PRO A 130 13.08 -3.08 -13.38
C PRO A 130 14.10 -4.02 -12.72
N VAL A 131 14.86 -3.54 -11.73
CA VAL A 131 15.83 -4.36 -10.99
C VAL A 131 15.13 -5.41 -10.12
N LEU A 132 13.91 -5.12 -9.67
CA LEU A 132 13.14 -6.00 -8.79
C LEU A 132 12.07 -6.80 -9.56
N ARG A 133 11.95 -6.59 -10.88
CA ARG A 133 10.78 -7.08 -11.62
C ARG A 133 10.65 -8.60 -11.56
N GLU A 134 11.74 -9.32 -11.78
CA GLU A 134 11.75 -10.79 -11.71
C GLU A 134 11.30 -11.29 -10.33
N LYS A 135 11.72 -10.61 -9.25
CA LYS A 135 11.32 -10.95 -7.88
C LYS A 135 9.86 -10.62 -7.58
N VAL A 136 9.34 -9.52 -8.11
CA VAL A 136 7.92 -9.20 -8.00
C VAL A 136 7.09 -10.22 -8.77
N LEU A 137 7.49 -10.59 -9.99
CA LEU A 137 6.82 -11.63 -10.79
C LEU A 137 6.85 -12.99 -10.10
N GLU A 138 7.98 -13.39 -9.53
CA GLU A 138 8.11 -14.63 -8.75
C GLU A 138 7.06 -14.70 -7.62
N LEU A 139 6.82 -13.59 -6.92
CA LEU A 139 5.78 -13.52 -5.88
C LEU A 139 4.37 -13.60 -6.47
N LEU A 140 4.11 -12.85 -7.55
CA LEU A 140 2.79 -12.78 -8.18
C LEU A 140 2.38 -14.11 -8.82
N ASP A 141 3.31 -14.82 -9.43
CA ASP A 141 3.10 -16.17 -9.97
C ASP A 141 2.76 -17.15 -8.85
N GLN A 142 3.54 -17.17 -7.76
CA GLN A 142 3.23 -18.00 -6.59
C GLN A 142 1.85 -17.67 -6.00
N ALA A 143 1.50 -16.38 -5.92
CA ALA A 143 0.20 -15.93 -5.41
C ALA A 143 -0.95 -16.43 -6.29
N ARG A 144 -0.83 -16.28 -7.61
CA ARG A 144 -1.82 -16.76 -8.58
C ARG A 144 -1.96 -18.28 -8.52
N GLU A 145 -0.87 -19.02 -8.48
CA GLU A 145 -0.88 -20.50 -8.38
C GLU A 145 -1.60 -20.98 -7.11
N LYS A 146 -1.44 -20.26 -6.00
CA LYS A 146 -2.09 -20.58 -4.72
C LYS A 146 -3.50 -20.03 -4.61
N LYS A 147 -3.99 -19.24 -5.56
CA LYS A 147 -5.25 -18.49 -5.44
C LYS A 147 -5.24 -17.59 -4.19
N ALA A 148 -4.08 -16.98 -3.91
CA ALA A 148 -4.02 -15.85 -3.01
C ALA A 148 -4.67 -14.63 -3.70
N ILE A 149 -5.28 -13.74 -2.93
CA ILE A 149 -5.86 -12.50 -3.43
C ILE A 149 -4.74 -11.49 -3.64
N ILE A 150 -4.55 -11.03 -4.88
CA ILE A 150 -3.57 -10.01 -5.23
C ILE A 150 -4.24 -8.63 -5.18
N TYR A 151 -3.87 -7.84 -4.17
CA TYR A 151 -4.30 -6.46 -4.00
C TYR A 151 -3.21 -5.52 -4.54
N TYR A 152 -3.54 -4.79 -5.60
CA TYR A 152 -2.62 -3.87 -6.26
C TYR A 152 -3.03 -2.41 -6.05
N ASP A 153 -2.12 -1.61 -5.48
CA ASP A 153 -2.23 -0.15 -5.44
C ASP A 153 -1.06 0.51 -6.18
N PRO A 154 -1.27 1.13 -7.35
CA PRO A 154 -0.20 1.79 -8.09
C PRO A 154 0.57 2.82 -7.26
N ASN A 155 -0.10 3.54 -6.35
CA ASN A 155 0.46 4.67 -5.58
C ASN A 155 1.43 5.53 -6.43
N PHE A 156 0.92 5.97 -7.58
CA PHE A 156 1.69 6.57 -8.66
C PHE A 156 1.81 8.08 -8.44
N ARG A 157 2.90 8.48 -7.79
CA ARG A 157 3.12 9.89 -7.40
C ARG A 157 3.44 10.80 -8.58
N SER A 158 3.17 12.09 -8.39
CA SER A 158 3.46 13.17 -9.36
C SER A 158 4.91 13.19 -9.85
N SER A 159 5.87 12.85 -8.98
CA SER A 159 7.30 12.74 -9.31
C SER A 159 7.61 11.76 -10.44
N HIS A 160 6.74 10.77 -10.65
CA HIS A 160 6.89 9.74 -11.68
C HIS A 160 6.04 9.99 -12.92
N LYS A 161 5.28 11.09 -12.98
CA LYS A 161 4.37 11.41 -14.10
C LYS A 161 5.07 11.34 -15.46
N ASN A 162 6.30 11.83 -15.55
CA ASN A 162 7.06 11.84 -16.81
C ASN A 162 7.53 10.44 -17.24
N GLU A 163 7.52 9.46 -16.33
CA GLU A 163 7.84 8.06 -16.60
C GLU A 163 6.60 7.21 -16.92
N ALA A 164 5.38 7.75 -16.80
CA ALA A 164 4.14 6.98 -16.96
C ALA A 164 4.07 6.19 -18.27
N MET A 165 4.45 6.80 -19.40
CA MET A 165 4.49 6.10 -20.69
C MET A 165 5.51 4.96 -20.73
N LYS A 166 6.66 5.14 -20.08
CA LYS A 166 7.72 4.12 -20.00
C LYS A 166 7.32 2.96 -19.10
N LEU A 167 6.59 3.24 -18.02
CA LEU A 167 6.15 2.26 -17.03
C LEU A 167 4.82 1.58 -17.39
N ALA A 168 4.12 2.08 -18.41
CA ALA A 168 2.81 1.58 -18.83
C ALA A 168 2.76 0.05 -19.05
N PRO A 169 3.75 -0.60 -19.72
CA PRO A 169 3.74 -2.06 -19.86
C PRO A 169 3.76 -2.80 -18.52
N THR A 170 4.61 -2.38 -17.58
CA THR A 170 4.71 -2.99 -16.25
C THR A 170 3.45 -2.75 -15.41
N ILE A 171 2.85 -1.56 -15.55
CA ILE A 171 1.57 -1.24 -14.91
C ILE A 171 0.48 -2.18 -15.43
N ILE A 172 0.38 -2.37 -16.76
CA ILE A 172 -0.60 -3.27 -17.37
C ILE A 172 -0.40 -4.71 -16.90
N GLU A 173 0.85 -5.18 -16.87
CA GLU A 173 1.17 -6.51 -16.36
C GLU A 173 0.71 -6.66 -14.90
N ASN A 174 0.96 -5.69 -14.02
CA ASN A 174 0.44 -5.72 -12.65
C ASN A 174 -1.09 -5.74 -12.59
N LEU A 175 -1.78 -5.00 -13.47
CA LEU A 175 -3.24 -5.04 -13.57
C LEU A 175 -3.76 -6.42 -13.97
N GLU A 176 -3.04 -7.16 -14.82
CA GLU A 176 -3.37 -8.54 -15.23
C GLU A 176 -3.16 -9.57 -14.11
N TYR A 177 -2.29 -9.27 -13.14
CA TYR A 177 -2.14 -10.09 -11.93
C TYR A 177 -3.16 -9.74 -10.84
N ALA A 178 -3.65 -8.50 -10.81
CA ALA A 178 -4.47 -8.02 -9.71
C ALA A 178 -5.88 -8.66 -9.67
N ASP A 179 -6.31 -9.05 -8.48
CA ASP A 179 -7.70 -9.44 -8.20
C ASP A 179 -8.51 -8.26 -7.62
N ILE A 180 -7.83 -7.29 -7.03
CA ILE A 180 -8.39 -6.00 -6.61
C ILE A 180 -7.40 -4.91 -6.98
N VAL A 181 -7.87 -3.92 -7.75
CA VAL A 181 -7.12 -2.71 -8.03
C VAL A 181 -7.69 -1.57 -7.22
N ARG A 182 -6.83 -0.93 -6.42
CA ARG A 182 -7.16 0.32 -5.73
C ARG A 182 -6.26 1.42 -6.24
N GLY A 183 -6.81 2.61 -6.44
CA GLY A 183 -6.01 3.82 -6.66
C GLY A 183 -6.72 5.07 -6.19
N SER A 184 -6.01 6.18 -6.14
CA SER A 184 -6.57 7.51 -6.01
C SER A 184 -6.85 8.13 -7.38
N LEU A 185 -7.71 9.15 -7.41
CA LEU A 185 -7.96 9.91 -8.63
C LEU A 185 -6.67 10.57 -9.17
N GLU A 186 -5.77 10.96 -8.27
CA GLU A 186 -4.46 11.53 -8.62
C GLU A 186 -3.56 10.50 -9.31
N ASP A 187 -3.54 9.25 -8.84
CA ASP A 187 -2.76 8.18 -9.49
C ASP A 187 -3.14 8.07 -10.97
N PHE A 188 -4.44 8.02 -11.26
CA PHE A 188 -4.93 7.91 -12.64
C PHE A 188 -4.79 9.19 -13.45
N LEU A 189 -4.79 10.36 -12.81
CA LEU A 189 -4.40 11.62 -13.45
C LEU A 189 -2.93 11.57 -13.89
N TYR A 190 -2.03 11.04 -13.07
CA TYR A 190 -0.60 10.96 -13.41
C TYR A 190 -0.28 9.83 -14.37
N MET A 191 -0.95 8.68 -14.26
CA MET A 191 -0.74 7.53 -15.15
C MET A 191 -1.35 7.74 -16.54
N TYR A 192 -2.57 8.30 -16.61
CA TYR A 192 -3.37 8.32 -17.83
C TYR A 192 -3.92 9.69 -18.23
N ASN A 193 -3.67 10.74 -17.43
CA ASN A 193 -4.26 12.06 -17.62
C ASN A 193 -5.80 12.04 -17.61
N MET A 194 -6.39 11.20 -16.75
CA MET A 194 -7.84 11.02 -16.61
C MET A 194 -8.30 11.37 -15.19
N GLN A 195 -9.48 11.99 -15.06
CA GLN A 195 -10.11 12.33 -13.76
C GLN A 195 -11.57 11.86 -13.66
N ASP A 196 -12.04 11.11 -14.65
CA ASP A 196 -13.38 10.53 -14.66
C ASP A 196 -13.26 9.07 -14.25
N ILE A 197 -13.72 8.76 -13.03
CA ILE A 197 -13.59 7.43 -12.41
C ILE A 197 -14.25 6.35 -13.27
N ASP A 198 -15.41 6.63 -13.85
CA ASP A 198 -16.15 5.65 -14.65
C ASP A 198 -15.44 5.37 -15.98
N LYS A 199 -14.85 6.40 -16.60
CA LYS A 199 -14.00 6.22 -17.78
C LYS A 199 -12.70 5.50 -17.45
N ILE A 200 -12.04 5.83 -16.34
CA ILE A 200 -10.83 5.12 -15.89
C ILE A 200 -11.13 3.64 -15.73
N TYR A 201 -12.21 3.31 -15.01
CA TYR A 201 -12.62 1.92 -14.83
C TYR A 201 -12.88 1.24 -16.16
N LYS A 202 -13.74 1.81 -17.01
CA LYS A 202 -14.15 1.20 -18.28
C LYS A 202 -13.00 1.02 -19.26
N ASP A 203 -12.14 2.03 -19.40
CA ASP A 203 -11.17 2.11 -20.49
C ASP A 203 -9.78 1.57 -20.10
N LYS A 204 -9.47 1.52 -18.80
CA LYS A 204 -8.11 1.19 -18.31
C LYS A 204 -8.04 0.01 -17.36
N ILE A 205 -9.07 -0.24 -16.55
CA ILE A 205 -8.98 -1.19 -15.43
C ILE A 205 -9.84 -2.44 -15.64
N LYS A 206 -11.13 -2.27 -15.98
CA LYS A 206 -12.16 -3.32 -16.00
C LYS A 206 -11.78 -4.56 -16.81
N PHE A 207 -11.05 -4.36 -17.92
CA PHE A 207 -10.63 -5.46 -18.78
C PHE A 207 -9.65 -6.43 -18.07
N TYR A 208 -8.81 -5.90 -17.18
CA TYR A 208 -7.79 -6.67 -16.46
C TYR A 208 -8.30 -7.12 -15.08
N CYS A 209 -8.89 -6.19 -14.32
CA CYS A 209 -9.36 -6.44 -12.96
C CYS A 209 -10.78 -5.84 -12.78
N PRO A 210 -11.82 -6.69 -12.64
CA PRO A 210 -13.18 -6.21 -12.44
C PRO A 210 -13.39 -5.48 -11.12
N GLN A 211 -12.64 -5.81 -10.07
CA GLN A 211 -12.79 -5.21 -8.75
C GLN A 211 -11.92 -3.95 -8.65
N PHE A 212 -12.56 -2.79 -8.82
CA PHE A 212 -11.89 -1.51 -8.81
C PHE A 212 -12.41 -0.60 -7.69
N ILE A 213 -11.48 -0.02 -6.92
CA ILE A 213 -11.77 0.94 -5.86
C ILE A 213 -10.97 2.22 -6.12
N CYS A 214 -11.66 3.35 -6.25
CA CYS A 214 -11.04 4.65 -6.47
C CYS A 214 -11.33 5.61 -5.32
N THR A 215 -10.30 6.19 -4.71
CA THR A 215 -10.47 7.24 -3.69
C THR A 215 -10.29 8.64 -4.28
N ALA A 216 -11.18 9.58 -3.99
CA ALA A 216 -11.10 10.98 -4.42
C ALA A 216 -10.93 11.92 -3.22
N GLY A 217 -9.90 11.66 -2.41
CA GLY A 217 -9.61 12.42 -1.19
C GLY A 217 -10.80 12.47 -0.23
N GLY A 218 -11.07 13.65 0.34
CA GLY A 218 -12.18 13.88 1.27
C GLY A 218 -13.57 13.92 0.64
N GLN A 219 -13.73 13.58 -0.65
CA GLN A 219 -15.03 13.62 -1.33
C GLN A 219 -15.76 12.28 -1.24
N LYS A 220 -15.16 11.23 -1.81
CA LYS A 220 -15.79 9.92 -1.93
C LYS A 220 -14.80 8.78 -2.17
N VAL A 221 -15.27 7.57 -1.91
CA VAL A 221 -14.70 6.32 -2.40
C VAL A 221 -15.67 5.75 -3.43
N ALA A 222 -15.20 5.40 -4.61
CA ALA A 222 -16.00 4.77 -5.65
C ALA A 222 -15.61 3.29 -5.78
N LEU A 223 -16.60 2.41 -5.63
CA LEU A 223 -16.48 0.98 -5.94
C LEU A 223 -17.10 0.72 -7.30
N ARG A 224 -16.36 0.02 -8.15
CA ARG A 224 -16.83 -0.47 -9.44
C ARG A 224 -16.49 -1.94 -9.57
N THR A 225 -17.51 -2.74 -9.83
CA THR A 225 -17.39 -4.18 -10.08
C THR A 225 -18.35 -4.59 -11.20
N ASN A 226 -18.42 -5.88 -11.51
CA ASN A 226 -19.43 -6.39 -12.44
C ASN A 226 -20.85 -6.40 -11.83
N LEU A 227 -20.99 -6.43 -10.51
CA LEU A 227 -22.28 -6.58 -9.82
C LEU A 227 -22.71 -5.32 -9.05
N VAL A 228 -21.75 -4.60 -8.47
CA VAL A 228 -21.95 -3.45 -7.59
C VAL A 228 -21.20 -2.25 -8.17
N ASN A 229 -21.90 -1.13 -8.31
CA ASN A 229 -21.33 0.17 -8.63
C ASN A 229 -21.89 1.20 -7.65
N LYS A 230 -21.06 1.69 -6.73
CA LYS A 230 -21.49 2.52 -5.61
C LYS A 230 -20.45 3.57 -5.26
N ASP A 231 -20.92 4.76 -4.94
CA ASP A 231 -20.09 5.83 -4.39
C ASP A 231 -20.41 5.99 -2.90
N TYR A 232 -19.38 5.99 -2.07
CA TYR A 232 -19.45 6.16 -0.64
C TYR A 232 -18.95 7.55 -0.28
N PRO A 233 -19.79 8.44 0.28
CA PRO A 233 -19.32 9.73 0.75
C PRO A 233 -18.28 9.54 1.85
N VAL A 234 -17.30 10.44 1.88
CA VAL A 234 -16.35 10.54 2.99
C VAL A 234 -16.88 11.60 3.94
N GLU A 235 -16.99 11.25 5.22
CA GLU A 235 -17.45 12.19 6.24
C GLU A 235 -16.39 13.30 6.43
N PRO A 236 -16.79 14.58 6.52
CA PRO A 236 -15.86 15.66 6.78
C PRO A 236 -15.12 15.43 8.11
N LEU A 237 -13.80 15.57 8.08
CA LEU A 237 -12.95 15.46 9.27
C LEU A 237 -11.89 16.57 9.26
N GLN A 238 -11.54 17.06 10.45
CA GLN A 238 -10.44 18.01 10.59
C GLN A 238 -9.12 17.22 10.63
N ALA A 239 -8.46 17.09 9.48
CA ALA A 239 -7.21 16.33 9.36
C ALA A 239 -6.05 17.08 10.02
N VAL A 240 -5.25 16.37 10.80
CA VAL A 240 -3.93 16.81 11.29
C VAL A 240 -2.87 16.56 10.22
N SER A 241 -2.97 15.43 9.53
CA SER A 241 -2.15 15.08 8.36
C SER A 241 -2.98 14.19 7.43
N THR A 242 -2.69 14.19 6.13
CA THR A 242 -3.28 13.24 5.16
C THR A 242 -2.29 12.17 4.71
N ILE A 243 -1.05 12.24 5.21
CA ILE A 243 0.02 11.30 4.87
C ILE A 243 -0.36 9.91 5.38
N GLY A 244 -0.22 8.90 4.53
CA GLY A 244 -0.58 7.52 4.85
C GLY A 244 -2.07 7.21 4.84
N ALA A 245 -2.98 8.18 4.61
CA ALA A 245 -4.42 7.92 4.57
C ALA A 245 -4.80 6.84 3.55
N GLY A 246 -4.17 6.86 2.36
CA GLY A 246 -4.36 5.83 1.34
C GLY A 246 -3.80 4.47 1.73
N ASP A 247 -2.60 4.42 2.31
CA ASP A 247 -1.99 3.17 2.78
C ASP A 247 -2.85 2.51 3.88
N ASN A 248 -3.48 3.32 4.73
CA ASN A 248 -4.35 2.85 5.80
C ASN A 248 -5.76 2.50 5.31
N PHE A 249 -6.26 3.19 4.27
CA PHE A 249 -7.43 2.73 3.55
C PHE A 249 -7.22 1.31 3.00
N ASN A 250 -6.05 1.03 2.42
CA ASN A 250 -5.69 -0.30 1.96
C ASN A 250 -5.66 -1.31 3.11
N ALA A 251 -5.00 -0.98 4.22
CA ALA A 251 -4.98 -1.84 5.40
C ALA A 251 -6.39 -2.14 5.93
N GLY A 252 -7.27 -1.13 6.00
CA GLY A 252 -8.66 -1.30 6.42
C GLY A 252 -9.47 -2.18 5.48
N LEU A 253 -9.27 -2.06 4.16
CA LEU A 253 -9.87 -2.96 3.18
C LEU A 253 -9.42 -4.40 3.37
N ILE A 254 -8.11 -4.63 3.49
CA ILE A 254 -7.56 -5.97 3.73
C ILE A 254 -8.06 -6.55 5.05
N TYR A 255 -8.11 -5.74 6.11
CA TYR A 255 -8.71 -6.13 7.38
C TYR A 255 -10.19 -6.51 7.21
N GLY A 256 -10.96 -5.75 6.44
CA GLY A 256 -12.36 -6.06 6.10
C GLY A 256 -12.50 -7.39 5.38
N LEU A 257 -11.68 -7.67 4.36
CA LEU A 257 -11.68 -8.94 3.64
C LEU A 257 -11.45 -10.12 4.59
N LEU A 258 -10.53 -9.98 5.54
CA LEU A 258 -10.27 -11.01 6.54
C LEU A 258 -11.41 -11.14 7.56
N LYS A 259 -11.92 -10.01 8.08
CA LYS A 259 -12.97 -9.96 9.11
C LYS A 259 -14.29 -10.55 8.63
N TYR A 260 -14.62 -10.38 7.35
CA TYR A 260 -15.83 -10.93 6.72
C TYR A 260 -15.57 -12.20 5.91
N ASP A 261 -14.43 -12.85 6.13
CA ASP A 261 -14.04 -14.14 5.53
C ASP A 261 -14.13 -14.21 3.99
N VAL A 262 -13.89 -13.08 3.31
CA VAL A 262 -13.92 -13.02 1.85
C VAL A 262 -12.73 -13.76 1.25
N ARG A 263 -13.01 -14.81 0.50
CA ARG A 263 -12.01 -15.67 -0.17
C ARG A 263 -11.83 -15.31 -1.63
N TYR A 264 -10.78 -15.84 -2.24
CA TYR A 264 -10.50 -15.62 -3.67
C TYR A 264 -11.72 -15.97 -4.54
N ARG A 265 -12.37 -17.09 -4.26
CA ARG A 265 -13.57 -17.57 -4.97
C ARG A 265 -14.77 -16.64 -4.86
N ASP A 266 -14.83 -15.79 -3.85
CA ASP A 266 -15.99 -14.94 -3.56
C ASP A 266 -15.94 -13.62 -4.33
N LEU A 267 -14.75 -13.14 -4.72
CA LEU A 267 -14.52 -11.79 -5.27
C LEU A 267 -15.43 -11.42 -6.44
N ASN A 268 -15.76 -12.39 -7.30
CA ASN A 268 -16.63 -12.16 -8.47
C ASN A 268 -18.13 -12.11 -8.13
N ASN A 269 -18.51 -12.52 -6.93
CA ASN A 269 -19.91 -12.66 -6.50
C ASN A 269 -20.23 -11.90 -5.19
N LEU A 270 -19.31 -11.04 -4.72
CA LEU A 270 -19.53 -10.23 -3.53
C LEU A 270 -20.72 -9.29 -3.73
N ASN A 271 -21.68 -9.38 -2.82
CA ASN A 271 -22.84 -8.51 -2.79
C ASN A 271 -22.50 -7.12 -2.21
N GLU A 272 -23.42 -6.18 -2.39
CA GLU A 272 -23.26 -4.81 -1.91
C GLU A 272 -23.11 -4.72 -0.39
N GLU A 273 -23.83 -5.54 0.39
CA GLU A 273 -23.78 -5.49 1.86
C GLU A 273 -22.39 -5.82 2.42
N ILE A 274 -21.70 -6.81 1.84
CA ILE A 274 -20.34 -7.15 2.24
C ILE A 274 -19.35 -6.07 1.81
N TRP A 275 -19.51 -5.52 0.60
CA TRP A 275 -18.71 -4.40 0.14
C TRP A 275 -18.86 -3.17 1.02
N ASP A 276 -20.07 -2.83 1.45
CA ASP A 276 -20.35 -1.72 2.36
C ASP A 276 -19.52 -1.85 3.65
N LYS A 277 -19.51 -3.05 4.23
CA LYS A 277 -18.76 -3.34 5.46
C LYS A 277 -17.25 -3.29 5.26
N ILE A 278 -16.74 -3.78 4.12
CA ILE A 278 -15.31 -3.76 3.79
C ILE A 278 -14.83 -2.33 3.53
N ILE A 279 -15.56 -1.57 2.72
CA ILE A 279 -15.25 -0.16 2.40
C ILE A 279 -15.30 0.69 3.68
N GLN A 280 -16.25 0.42 4.58
CA GLN A 280 -16.29 1.12 5.87
C GLN A 280 -15.03 0.88 6.70
N CYS A 281 -14.48 -0.35 6.72
CA CYS A 281 -13.20 -0.60 7.39
C CYS A 281 -12.05 0.21 6.78
N GLY A 282 -12.00 0.33 5.45
CA GLY A 282 -11.06 1.21 4.76
C GLY A 282 -11.21 2.67 5.19
N LYS A 283 -12.44 3.19 5.20
CA LYS A 283 -12.74 4.56 5.63
C LYS A 283 -12.33 4.82 7.08
N ASP A 284 -12.62 3.90 7.99
CA ASP A 284 -12.32 4.05 9.42
C ASP A 284 -10.81 4.13 9.67
N PHE A 285 -10.02 3.27 9.01
CA PHE A 285 -8.57 3.28 9.14
C PHE A 285 -7.95 4.56 8.55
N ALA A 286 -8.45 5.01 7.40
CA ALA A 286 -8.00 6.26 6.80
C ALA A 286 -8.32 7.47 7.70
N ALA A 287 -9.53 7.52 8.26
CA ALA A 287 -9.98 8.60 9.11
C ALA A 287 -9.18 8.68 10.43
N GLU A 288 -8.91 7.54 11.07
CA GLU A 288 -8.06 7.45 12.27
C GLU A 288 -6.68 8.04 12.03
N VAL A 289 -6.03 7.63 10.93
CA VAL A 289 -4.67 8.10 10.61
C VAL A 289 -4.64 9.58 10.32
N CYS A 290 -5.68 10.12 9.67
CA CYS A 290 -5.76 11.55 9.43
C CYS A 290 -5.83 12.39 10.71
N GLY A 291 -6.16 11.80 11.86
CA GLY A 291 -6.21 12.46 13.17
C GLY A 291 -4.84 12.66 13.84
N SER A 292 -3.74 12.21 13.23
CA SER A 292 -2.40 12.29 13.82
C SER A 292 -1.30 12.53 12.77
N PHE A 293 -0.04 12.67 13.21
CA PHE A 293 1.14 12.65 12.33
C PHE A 293 1.73 11.23 12.13
N SER A 294 1.07 10.19 12.63
CA SER A 294 1.47 8.79 12.40
C SER A 294 1.04 8.36 11.00
N ASN A 295 1.86 7.56 10.31
CA ASN A 295 1.52 7.00 9.00
C ASN A 295 0.77 5.66 9.10
N SER A 296 0.41 5.22 10.31
CA SER A 296 -0.28 3.95 10.59
C SER A 296 -1.25 4.11 11.76
N VAL A 297 -2.29 3.28 11.82
CA VAL A 297 -3.32 3.33 12.89
C VAL A 297 -2.69 3.18 14.28
N SER A 298 -3.23 3.84 15.30
CA SER A 298 -2.70 3.74 16.66
C SER A 298 -2.91 2.35 17.27
N VAL A 299 -2.11 1.99 18.27
CA VAL A 299 -2.30 0.73 19.02
C VAL A 299 -3.62 0.78 19.81
N GLU A 300 -4.01 1.97 20.28
CA GLU A 300 -5.25 2.25 20.97
C GLU A 300 -6.46 2.03 20.06
N PHE A 301 -6.43 2.55 18.84
CA PHE A 301 -7.43 2.26 17.82
C PHE A 301 -7.51 0.76 17.56
N ALA A 302 -6.36 0.12 17.34
CA ALA A 302 -6.34 -1.31 17.04
C ALA A 302 -6.93 -2.18 18.15
N LYS A 303 -6.76 -1.81 19.42
CA LYS A 303 -7.39 -2.51 20.56
C LYS A 303 -8.90 -2.31 20.63
N LYS A 304 -9.40 -1.13 20.23
CA LYS A 304 -10.84 -0.80 20.29
C LYS A 304 -11.61 -1.29 19.07
N TYR A 305 -10.96 -1.40 17.91
CA TYR A 305 -11.60 -1.68 16.63
C TYR A 305 -11.76 -3.18 16.32
N ARG A 306 -10.91 -4.03 16.91
CA ARG A 306 -11.03 -5.50 16.83
C ARG A 306 -12.37 -5.97 17.37
#